data_AF-A0A1C7MBN5-F1
#
_entry.id   AF-A0A1C7MBN5-F1
#
_cell.length_a   1.000
_cell.length_b   1.000
_cell.length_c   1.000
_cell.angle_alpha   90.00
_cell.angle_beta   90.00
_cell.angle_gamma   90.00
#
_symmetry.space_group_name_H-M   'P 1'
#
loop_
_entity.id
_entity.type
_entity.pdbx_description
1 polymer ?
#
loop_
_entity_poly.entity_id
_entity_poly.type
_entity_poly.pdbx_seq_one_letter_code
_entity_poly.pdbx_strand_id
1 'polypeptide(L)'
;MELFNNYGPKPNAELILGYGFSLPDNPDDTIVLKIGSRGFQTSSGAVSEKQWEVGRDARGAESVFSAVLEVVSPRPEQRSIEDELDAAAMLEDMALSLFERLPGASSSELRPEVALMLEHYLEGQRDIITALIVFAHEKETKALQIARDQGKVFCEGDELEQVQEDEEE
;
A
#
# COMPACT_ATOMS: atom_id res chain seq x y z
N MET A 1 -13.99 -27.35 28.91
CA MET A 1 -13.05 -26.25 29.17
C MET A 1 -11.88 -26.52 28.25
N GLU A 2 -11.79 -25.79 27.15
CA GLU A 2 -10.71 -25.95 26.17
C GLU A 2 -9.54 -25.06 26.59
N LEU A 3 -8.36 -25.64 26.72
CA LEU A 3 -7.12 -24.90 27.00
C LEU A 3 -6.52 -24.51 25.65
N PHE A 4 -6.62 -23.24 25.29
CA PHE A 4 -6.00 -22.72 24.08
C PHE A 4 -4.53 -22.39 24.35
N ASN A 5 -3.64 -22.90 23.50
CA ASN A 5 -2.24 -22.46 23.48
C ASN A 5 -2.20 -21.03 22.92
N ASN A 6 -1.50 -20.13 23.59
CA ASN A 6 -1.19 -18.81 23.04
C ASN A 6 -0.02 -18.95 22.07
N TYR A 7 -0.31 -19.03 20.76
CA TYR A 7 0.70 -19.20 19.71
C TYR A 7 1.56 -17.94 19.44
N GLY A 8 1.36 -16.87 20.22
CA GLY A 8 1.94 -15.55 19.96
C GLY A 8 1.30 -14.87 18.75
N PRO A 9 1.57 -13.56 18.52
CA PRO A 9 1.03 -12.85 17.37
C PRO A 9 1.64 -13.42 16.09
N LYS A 10 0.83 -14.08 15.25
CA LYS A 10 1.26 -14.72 14.00
C LYS A 10 0.24 -14.47 12.88
N PRO A 11 0.68 -14.07 11.67
CA PRO A 11 -0.22 -13.93 10.52
C PRO A 11 -0.70 -15.29 10.03
N ASN A 12 -1.85 -15.33 9.35
CA ASN A 12 -2.40 -16.55 8.76
C ASN A 12 -1.43 -17.20 7.78
N ALA A 13 -0.59 -16.43 7.09
CA ALA A 13 0.48 -16.95 6.25
C ALA A 13 1.40 -17.93 7.01
N GLU A 14 1.78 -17.57 8.24
CA GLU A 14 2.64 -18.39 9.08
C GLU A 14 1.87 -19.55 9.72
N LEU A 15 0.63 -19.31 10.16
CA LEU A 15 -0.22 -20.35 10.75
C LEU A 15 -0.50 -21.48 9.77
N ILE A 16 -0.81 -21.15 8.51
CA ILE A 16 -1.10 -22.12 7.46
C ILE A 16 0.15 -22.93 7.12
N LEU A 17 1.29 -22.27 6.93
CA LEU A 17 2.54 -22.92 6.52
C LEU A 17 3.21 -23.72 7.66
N GLY A 18 3.17 -23.20 8.88
CA GLY A 18 3.85 -23.79 10.03
C GLY A 18 3.01 -24.79 10.82
N TYR A 19 1.69 -24.59 10.84
CA TYR A 19 0.79 -25.31 11.76
C TYR A 19 -0.42 -25.95 11.09
N GLY A 20 -0.70 -25.62 9.82
CA GLY A 20 -1.81 -26.23 9.06
C GLY A 20 -3.19 -25.79 9.52
N PHE A 21 -3.31 -24.58 10.09
CA PHE A 21 -4.60 -23.97 10.42
C PHE A 21 -4.56 -22.45 10.14
N SER A 22 -5.72 -21.83 10.21
CA SER A 22 -5.91 -20.38 10.04
C SER A 22 -6.91 -19.87 11.07
N LEU A 23 -6.86 -18.59 11.38
CA LEU A 23 -7.85 -17.91 12.21
C LEU A 23 -8.70 -16.96 11.34
N PRO A 24 -10.04 -17.00 11.46
CA PRO A 24 -10.88 -15.94 10.89
C PRO A 24 -10.55 -14.60 11.56
N ASP A 25 -10.67 -13.50 10.81
CA ASP A 25 -10.47 -12.14 11.35
C ASP A 25 -9.15 -11.95 12.13
N ASN A 26 -8.06 -12.56 11.70
CA ASN A 26 -6.80 -12.53 12.44
C ASN A 26 -6.19 -11.10 12.50
N PRO A 27 -6.13 -10.44 13.68
CA PRO A 27 -5.62 -9.08 13.81
C PRO A 27 -4.10 -8.98 13.57
N ASP A 28 -3.42 -10.11 13.57
CA ASP A 28 -1.99 -10.22 13.34
C ASP A 28 -1.66 -10.55 11.88
N ASP A 29 -2.64 -10.57 10.98
CA ASP A 29 -2.38 -10.71 9.54
C ASP A 29 -1.53 -9.54 9.01
N THR A 30 -0.57 -9.91 8.17
CA THR A 30 0.34 -8.97 7.51
C THR A 30 0.63 -9.38 6.08
N ILE A 31 0.98 -8.39 5.26
CA ILE A 31 1.54 -8.55 3.92
C ILE A 31 2.92 -7.91 3.87
N VAL A 32 3.77 -8.42 2.97
CA VAL A 32 5.09 -7.84 2.71
C VAL A 32 5.07 -7.15 1.35
N LEU A 33 5.32 -5.84 1.37
CA LEU A 33 5.44 -5.01 0.18
C LEU A 33 6.89 -4.83 -0.21
N LYS A 34 7.12 -4.79 -1.53
CA LYS A 34 8.42 -4.51 -2.15
C LYS A 34 8.25 -3.38 -3.15
N ILE A 35 8.96 -2.29 -2.94
CA ILE A 35 9.05 -1.18 -3.88
C ILE A 35 10.25 -1.45 -4.78
N GLY A 36 10.00 -1.80 -6.04
CA GLY A 36 11.06 -2.16 -6.99
C GLY A 36 11.74 -0.94 -7.59
N SER A 37 13.08 -0.83 -7.49
CA SER A 37 13.86 0.22 -8.16
C SER A 37 13.92 0.14 -9.70
N ARG A 38 13.15 -0.76 -10.34
CA ARG A 38 13.24 -0.96 -11.81
C ARG A 38 12.71 0.21 -12.64
N GLY A 39 11.92 1.12 -12.05
CA GLY A 39 11.51 2.38 -12.66
C GLY A 39 12.34 3.60 -12.23
N PHE A 40 13.17 3.48 -11.19
CA PHE A 40 13.90 4.59 -10.58
C PHE A 40 15.39 4.23 -10.50
N GLN A 41 16.17 4.78 -11.44
CA GLN A 41 17.63 4.70 -11.38
C GLN A 41 18.12 5.50 -10.18
N THR A 42 18.32 4.83 -9.04
CA THR A 42 19.18 5.39 -8.01
C THR A 42 20.60 5.35 -8.57
N SER A 43 21.34 6.45 -8.44
CA SER A 43 22.73 6.60 -8.94
C SER A 43 23.76 5.73 -8.20
N SER A 44 23.29 4.77 -7.40
CA SER A 44 24.05 3.93 -6.49
C SER A 44 23.67 2.49 -6.79
N GLY A 45 24.52 1.77 -7.52
CA GLY A 45 24.33 0.38 -7.98
C GLY A 45 24.23 -0.70 -6.90
N ALA A 46 23.77 -0.36 -5.70
CA ALA A 46 23.44 -1.29 -4.63
C ALA A 46 21.90 -1.38 -4.51
N VAL A 47 21.31 -2.41 -5.12
CA VAL A 47 19.88 -2.72 -4.98
C VAL A 47 19.69 -3.42 -3.63
N SER A 48 19.49 -2.64 -2.56
CA SER A 48 18.91 -3.19 -1.35
C SER A 48 17.40 -3.27 -1.57
N GLU A 49 16.87 -4.47 -1.84
CA GLU A 49 15.42 -4.73 -1.83
C GLU A 49 14.92 -4.60 -0.39
N LYS A 50 14.66 -3.37 0.05
CA LYS A 50 14.00 -3.13 1.33
C LYS A 50 12.57 -3.70 1.22
N GLN A 51 12.15 -4.36 2.30
CA GLN A 51 10.82 -4.95 2.43
C GLN A 51 10.10 -4.22 3.55
N TRP A 52 8.80 -4.03 3.36
CA TRP A 52 7.96 -3.36 4.35
C TRP A 52 6.79 -4.26 4.69
N GLU A 53 6.51 -4.39 5.98
CA GLU A 53 5.39 -5.16 6.48
C GLU A 53 4.21 -4.23 6.77
N VAL A 54 3.04 -4.59 6.25
CA VAL A 54 1.78 -3.88 6.49
C VAL A 54 0.77 -4.86 7.06
N GLY A 55 0.19 -4.53 8.20
CA GLY A 55 -0.88 -5.28 8.84
C GLY A 55 -2.25 -4.64 8.65
N ARG A 56 -3.26 -5.25 9.29
CA ARG A 56 -4.62 -4.71 9.32
C ARG A 56 -4.64 -3.26 9.86
N ASP A 57 -5.68 -2.52 9.51
CA ASP A 57 -5.83 -1.10 9.86
C ASP A 57 -4.66 -0.23 9.39
N ALA A 58 -4.03 -0.62 8.27
CA ALA A 58 -2.85 0.04 7.71
C ALA A 58 -1.65 0.12 8.69
N ARG A 59 -1.55 -0.81 9.65
CA ARG A 59 -0.42 -0.88 10.58
C ARG A 59 0.89 -1.03 9.82
N GLY A 60 1.77 -0.04 9.90
CA GLY A 60 3.04 -0.03 9.17
C GLY A 60 3.01 0.69 7.82
N ALA A 61 1.84 1.14 7.35
CA ALA A 61 1.70 1.86 6.07
C ALA A 61 2.51 3.15 6.00
N GLU A 62 2.70 3.86 7.12
CA GLU A 62 3.52 5.08 7.17
C GLU A 62 4.97 4.85 6.70
N SER A 63 5.52 3.67 7.01
CA SER A 63 6.88 3.31 6.60
C SER A 63 6.99 3.05 5.10
N VAL A 64 5.91 2.53 4.50
CA VAL A 64 5.79 2.34 3.05
C VAL A 64 5.64 3.69 2.38
N PHE A 65 4.73 4.54 2.87
CA PHE A 65 4.50 5.89 2.35
C PHE A 65 5.77 6.74 2.40
N SER A 66 6.52 6.69 3.51
CA SER A 66 7.81 7.37 3.62
C SER A 66 8.80 6.92 2.54
N ALA A 67 8.81 5.62 2.23
CA ALA A 67 9.66 5.08 1.18
C ALA A 67 9.19 5.48 -0.23
N VAL A 68 7.87 5.56 -0.46
CA VAL A 68 7.32 6.11 -1.70
C VAL A 68 7.68 7.58 -1.85
N LEU A 69 7.57 8.35 -0.77
CA LEU A 69 7.95 9.77 -0.76
C LEU A 69 9.46 9.98 -0.98
N GLU A 70 10.32 9.08 -0.50
CA GLU A 70 11.75 9.08 -0.83
C GLU A 70 12.02 8.78 -2.29
N VAL A 71 11.15 7.98 -2.94
CA VAL A 71 11.23 7.71 -4.37
C VAL A 71 10.80 8.95 -5.16
N VAL A 72 9.65 9.54 -4.84
CA VAL A 72 9.11 10.74 -5.51
C VAL A 72 10.02 11.96 -5.31
N SER A 73 10.40 12.23 -4.05
CA SER A 73 11.30 13.32 -3.69
C SER A 73 12.51 12.83 -2.89
N PRO A 74 13.60 12.43 -3.58
CA PRO A 74 14.84 11.98 -2.94
C PRO A 74 15.54 13.04 -2.09
N ARG A 75 15.20 14.33 -2.28
CA ARG A 75 15.78 15.46 -1.55
C ARG A 75 14.79 15.96 -0.52
N PRO A 76 14.88 15.53 0.75
CA PRO A 76 13.89 15.87 1.77
C PRO A 76 13.77 17.37 2.05
N GLU A 77 14.82 18.15 1.80
CA GLU A 77 14.84 19.60 2.03
C GLU A 77 14.05 20.41 1.00
N GLN A 78 13.64 19.78 -0.11
CA GLN A 78 12.86 20.41 -1.18
C GLN A 78 11.43 19.87 -1.26
N ARG A 79 11.01 19.04 -0.30
CA ARG A 79 9.69 18.42 -0.31
C ARG A 79 8.58 19.47 -0.31
N SER A 80 7.73 19.35 -1.30
CA SER A 80 6.56 20.15 -1.54
C SER A 80 5.28 19.34 -1.30
N ILE A 81 4.14 20.02 -1.33
CA ILE A 81 2.83 19.34 -1.23
C ILE A 81 2.57 18.50 -2.48
N GLU A 82 3.08 18.91 -3.64
CA GLU A 82 2.99 18.15 -4.89
C GLU A 82 3.65 16.78 -4.72
N ASP A 83 4.83 16.73 -4.09
CA ASP A 83 5.51 15.46 -3.82
C ASP A 83 4.70 14.55 -2.87
N GLU A 84 3.95 15.12 -1.92
CA GLU A 84 3.06 14.35 -1.04
C GLU A 84 1.83 13.81 -1.78
N LEU A 85 1.26 14.61 -2.71
CA LEU A 85 0.14 14.19 -3.56
C LEU A 85 0.58 13.07 -4.52
N ASP A 86 1.71 13.26 -5.20
CA ASP A 86 2.29 12.27 -6.11
C ASP A 86 2.62 10.96 -5.37
N ALA A 87 3.16 11.05 -4.15
CA ALA A 87 3.44 9.88 -3.33
C ALA A 87 2.15 9.15 -2.87
N ALA A 88 1.08 9.90 -2.58
CA ALA A 88 -0.21 9.33 -2.20
C ALA A 88 -0.85 8.60 -3.39
N ALA A 89 -0.90 9.25 -4.56
CA ALA A 89 -1.43 8.68 -5.80
C ALA A 89 -0.63 7.42 -6.20
N MET A 90 0.70 7.48 -6.16
CA MET A 90 1.55 6.32 -6.46
C MET A 90 1.30 5.15 -5.49
N LEU A 91 1.09 5.42 -4.19
CA LEU A 91 0.78 4.38 -3.23
C LEU A 91 -0.60 3.76 -3.47
N GLU A 92 -1.59 4.58 -3.80
CA GLU A 92 -2.93 4.11 -4.15
C GLU A 92 -2.92 3.22 -5.39
N ASP A 93 -2.28 3.67 -6.47
CA ASP A 93 -2.14 2.88 -7.71
C ASP A 93 -1.49 1.52 -7.46
N MET A 94 -0.42 1.49 -6.64
CA MET A 94 0.22 0.24 -6.24
C MET A 94 -0.73 -0.67 -5.46
N ALA A 95 -1.50 -0.10 -4.52
CA ALA A 95 -2.43 -0.87 -3.70
C ALA A 95 -3.62 -1.39 -4.51
N LEU A 96 -4.18 -0.59 -5.42
CA LEU A 96 -5.22 -0.99 -6.37
C LEU A 96 -4.72 -2.11 -7.29
N SER A 97 -3.52 -1.96 -7.85
CA SER A 97 -2.91 -3.01 -8.68
C SER A 97 -2.75 -4.33 -7.92
N LEU A 98 -2.38 -4.28 -6.64
CA LEU A 98 -2.31 -5.47 -5.78
C LEU A 98 -3.70 -6.06 -5.51
N PHE A 99 -4.70 -5.21 -5.27
CA PHE A 99 -6.08 -5.62 -5.03
C PHE A 99 -6.66 -6.38 -6.24
N GLU A 100 -6.48 -5.84 -7.44
CA GLU A 100 -6.95 -6.45 -8.70
C GLU A 100 -6.28 -7.79 -9.00
N ARG A 101 -5.05 -7.99 -8.51
CA ARG A 101 -4.28 -9.22 -8.70
C ARG A 101 -4.65 -10.31 -7.69
N LEU A 102 -5.45 -10.02 -6.67
CA LEU A 102 -5.87 -11.04 -5.73
C LEU A 102 -6.76 -12.07 -6.42
N PRO A 103 -6.49 -13.37 -6.24
CA PRO A 103 -7.32 -14.41 -6.83
C PRO A 103 -8.74 -14.36 -6.24
N GLY A 104 -9.72 -14.64 -7.09
CA GLY A 104 -11.07 -14.98 -6.64
C GLY A 104 -11.06 -16.31 -5.88
N ALA A 105 -11.95 -16.48 -4.91
CA ALA A 105 -12.09 -17.69 -4.11
C ALA A 105 -12.76 -18.84 -4.90
N SER A 106 -12.30 -19.12 -6.13
CA SER A 106 -12.81 -20.23 -6.94
C SER A 106 -12.07 -21.51 -6.53
N SER A 107 -12.70 -22.29 -5.66
CA SER A 107 -12.10 -23.41 -4.93
C SER A 107 -12.66 -24.78 -5.34
N SER A 108 -13.01 -25.00 -6.62
CA SER A 108 -13.73 -26.22 -7.04
C SER A 108 -12.92 -27.52 -6.90
N GLU A 109 -11.61 -27.44 -6.66
CA GLU A 109 -10.72 -28.62 -6.54
C GLU A 109 -10.05 -28.77 -5.16
N LEU A 110 -10.32 -27.85 -4.22
CA LEU A 110 -9.66 -27.87 -2.90
C LEU A 110 -10.45 -28.71 -1.89
N ARG A 111 -9.71 -29.32 -0.95
CA ARG A 111 -10.33 -29.93 0.24
C ARG A 111 -11.02 -28.83 1.07
N PRO A 112 -12.16 -29.11 1.72
CA PRO A 112 -12.93 -28.10 2.44
C PRO A 112 -12.10 -27.32 3.47
N GLU A 113 -11.22 -27.99 4.20
CA GLU A 113 -10.39 -27.38 5.24
C GLU A 113 -9.33 -26.44 4.64
N VAL A 114 -8.79 -26.79 3.47
CA VAL A 114 -7.82 -25.98 2.74
C VAL A 114 -8.50 -24.79 2.07
N ALA A 115 -9.71 -24.98 1.55
CA ALA A 115 -10.53 -23.90 1.03
C ALA A 115 -10.83 -22.85 2.12
N LEU A 116 -11.15 -23.31 3.33
CA LEU A 116 -11.37 -22.43 4.48
C LEU A 116 -10.10 -21.65 4.87
N MET A 117 -8.94 -22.31 4.92
CA MET A 117 -7.67 -21.62 5.19
C MET A 117 -7.33 -20.57 4.13
N LEU A 118 -7.58 -20.90 2.85
CA LEU A 118 -7.39 -19.96 1.76
C LEU A 118 -8.35 -18.77 1.86
N GLU A 119 -9.60 -19.00 2.26
CA GLU A 119 -10.59 -17.95 2.48
C GLU A 119 -10.13 -16.95 3.55
N HIS A 120 -9.75 -17.43 4.74
CA HIS A 120 -9.25 -16.55 5.81
C HIS A 120 -7.97 -15.80 5.42
N TYR A 121 -7.08 -16.45 4.65
CA TYR A 121 -5.88 -15.79 4.15
C TYR A 121 -6.22 -14.66 3.16
N LEU A 122 -7.11 -14.91 2.20
CA LEU A 122 -7.51 -13.91 1.22
C LEU A 122 -8.34 -12.78 1.84
N GLU A 123 -9.17 -13.09 2.84
CA GLU A 123 -9.85 -12.10 3.68
C GLU A 123 -8.84 -11.14 4.30
N GLY A 124 -7.84 -11.66 5.03
CA GLY A 124 -6.80 -10.82 5.63
C GLY A 124 -6.06 -9.96 4.62
N GLN A 125 -5.71 -10.53 3.45
CA GLN A 125 -5.05 -9.74 2.39
C GLN A 125 -5.93 -8.61 1.84
N ARG A 126 -7.22 -8.89 1.59
CA ARG A 126 -8.16 -7.88 1.09
C ARG A 126 -8.33 -6.75 2.10
N ASP A 127 -8.46 -7.08 3.37
CA ASP A 127 -8.62 -6.08 4.43
C ASP A 127 -7.40 -5.18 4.54
N ILE A 128 -6.20 -5.77 4.53
CA ILE A 128 -4.95 -5.00 4.61
C ILE A 128 -4.80 -4.07 3.40
N ILE A 129 -5.04 -4.58 2.19
CA ILE A 129 -4.90 -3.78 0.96
C ILE A 129 -5.97 -2.69 0.89
N THR A 130 -7.21 -2.99 1.30
CA THR A 130 -8.29 -1.98 1.38
C THR A 130 -7.94 -0.88 2.39
N ALA A 131 -7.44 -1.26 3.56
CA ALA A 131 -6.97 -0.29 4.56
C ALA A 131 -5.80 0.56 4.02
N LEU A 132 -4.92 -0.02 3.21
CA LEU A 132 -3.82 0.72 2.57
C LEU A 132 -4.32 1.73 1.52
N ILE A 133 -5.33 1.38 0.72
CA ILE A 133 -5.98 2.29 -0.22
C ILE A 133 -6.61 3.47 0.53
N VAL A 134 -7.40 3.18 1.58
CA VAL A 134 -8.01 4.22 2.42
C VAL A 134 -6.94 5.13 3.03
N PHE A 135 -5.85 4.55 3.53
CA PHE A 135 -4.72 5.31 4.05
C PHE A 135 -4.08 6.23 3.00
N ALA A 136 -3.91 5.78 1.76
CA ALA A 136 -3.37 6.60 0.67
C ALA A 136 -4.29 7.78 0.34
N HIS A 137 -5.60 7.52 0.18
CA HIS A 137 -6.59 8.57 -0.04
C HIS A 137 -6.66 9.59 1.11
N GLU A 138 -6.50 9.13 2.36
CA GLU A 138 -6.39 10.03 3.51
C GLU A 138 -5.16 10.94 3.43
N LYS A 139 -4.02 10.44 2.95
CA LYS A 139 -2.80 11.25 2.76
C LYS A 139 -3.02 12.31 1.70
N GLU A 140 -3.60 11.93 0.57
CA GLU A 140 -3.96 12.86 -0.49
C GLU A 140 -4.91 13.95 0.01
N THR A 141 -6.01 13.57 0.67
CA THR A 141 -6.99 14.52 1.22
C THR A 141 -6.34 15.50 2.21
N LYS A 142 -5.43 15.02 3.07
CA LYS A 142 -4.68 15.87 4.01
C LYS A 142 -3.76 16.83 3.27
N ALA A 143 -3.03 16.37 2.25
CA ALA A 143 -2.17 17.21 1.42
C ALA A 143 -2.97 18.30 0.68
N LEU A 144 -4.13 17.95 0.10
CA LEU A 144 -5.05 18.89 -0.54
C LEU A 144 -5.60 19.93 0.45
N GLN A 145 -5.91 19.53 1.68
CA GLN A 145 -6.38 20.47 2.70
C GLN A 145 -5.26 21.47 3.07
N ILE A 146 -4.04 21.00 3.26
CA ILE A 146 -2.87 21.86 3.54
C ILE A 146 -2.61 22.81 2.35
N ALA A 147 -2.76 22.34 1.11
CA ALA A 147 -2.65 23.18 -0.07
C ALA A 147 -3.68 24.32 -0.08
N ARG A 148 -4.95 23.98 0.20
CA ARG A 148 -6.04 24.97 0.31
C ARG A 148 -5.77 26.00 1.38
N ASP A 149 -5.28 25.57 2.55
CA ASP A 149 -4.93 26.47 3.65
C ASP A 149 -3.76 27.41 3.30
N GLN A 150 -2.88 26.99 2.39
CA GLN A 150 -1.79 27.81 1.83
C GLN A 150 -2.21 28.67 0.62
N GLY A 151 -3.50 28.63 0.24
CA GLY A 151 -4.02 29.36 -0.92
C GLY A 151 -3.60 28.77 -2.27
N LYS A 152 -3.09 27.53 -2.30
CA LYS A 152 -2.80 26.79 -3.53
C LYS A 152 -4.06 26.05 -3.96
N VAL A 153 -4.53 26.31 -5.18
CA VAL A 153 -5.66 25.59 -5.77
C VAL A 153 -5.10 24.55 -6.74
N PHE A 154 -5.23 23.28 -6.38
CA PHE A 154 -5.03 22.16 -7.30
C PHE A 154 -6.37 21.90 -8.00
N CYS A 155 -6.40 22.03 -9.31
CA CYS A 155 -7.55 21.66 -10.12
C CYS A 155 -7.48 20.15 -10.37
N GLU A 156 -8.41 19.36 -9.84
CA GLU A 156 -8.61 17.97 -10.25
C GLU A 156 -9.02 17.96 -11.73
N GLY A 157 -8.07 17.74 -12.64
CA GLY A 157 -8.32 17.58 -14.06
C GLY A 157 -7.35 18.35 -14.96
N ASP A 158 -6.08 17.95 -14.99
CA ASP A 158 -5.22 18.29 -16.12
C ASP A 158 -5.58 17.40 -17.32
N GLU A 159 -6.66 17.78 -18.01
CA GLU A 159 -6.68 17.68 -19.46
C GLU A 159 -6.60 19.11 -20.01
N LEU A 160 -5.38 19.54 -20.36
CA LEU A 160 -4.98 20.05 -21.69
C LEU A 160 -3.71 20.94 -21.57
N GLU A 161 -2.56 20.36 -21.89
CA GLU A 161 -1.41 21.12 -22.40
C GLU A 161 -1.80 21.78 -23.74
N GLN A 162 -1.58 23.10 -23.91
CA GLN A 162 -0.47 23.60 -24.74
C GLN A 162 -0.43 25.14 -24.81
N VAL A 163 0.82 25.60 -24.87
CA VAL A 163 1.39 26.95 -24.94
C VAL A 163 1.03 27.69 -26.23
N GLN A 164 0.94 29.03 -26.17
CA GLN A 164 1.43 29.98 -27.18
C GLN A 164 1.64 31.33 -26.46
N GLU A 165 2.87 31.62 -26.05
CA GLU A 165 3.92 32.37 -26.78
C GLU A 165 3.69 33.88 -26.79
N ASP A 166 4.71 34.57 -26.27
CA ASP A 166 4.86 36.02 -26.23
C ASP A 166 4.73 36.66 -27.62
N GLU A 167 4.04 37.79 -27.73
CA GLU A 167 4.40 38.84 -28.70
C GLU A 167 4.50 40.18 -27.96
N GLU A 168 5.74 40.63 -27.77
CA GLU A 168 6.11 42.03 -27.59
C GLU A 168 5.90 42.78 -28.92
N GLU A 169 5.12 43.86 -28.94
CA GLU A 169 5.51 45.19 -29.42
C GLU A 169 4.49 46.28 -29.02
#